data_AF-A0A7C7NQW9-F1
#
_entry.id   AF-A0A7C7NQW9-F1
#
_cell.length_a   1.000
_cell.length_b   1.000
_cell.length_c   1.000
_cell.angle_alpha   90.00
_cell.angle_beta   90.00
_cell.angle_gamma   90.00
#
_symmetry.space_group_name_H-M   'P 1'
#
loop_
_entity.id
_entity.type
_entity.pdbx_description
1 polymer ?
#
loop_
_entity_poly.entity_id
_entity_poly.type
_entity_poly.pdbx_seq_one_letter_code
_entity_poly.pdbx_strand_id
1 'polypeptide(L)'
;AGLTSLPDEGLVAIHDAVRPFPSIDLIRTAFDTAATHGSAIPSIPLKDSIRKISSSGSDSVSVNRSDFIAVQTPQCFDISLLKPAFAAPYSPAFTDDASVFEAAGHSITLCPGDPVNMKLTTPEDLIIARALLDR
;
A
#
# COMPACT_ATOMS: atom_id res chain seq x y z
N ALA A 1 -14.90 5.06 -10.39
CA ALA A 1 -14.98 4.50 -11.76
C ALA A 1 -14.45 3.06 -11.80
N GLY A 2 -13.19 2.79 -11.40
CA GLY A 2 -12.64 1.42 -11.39
C GLY A 2 -13.35 0.48 -10.41
N LEU A 3 -13.41 0.83 -9.12
CA LEU A 3 -14.07 -0.01 -8.09
C LEU A 3 -15.56 -0.23 -8.37
N THR A 4 -16.25 0.79 -8.87
CA THR A 4 -17.68 0.75 -9.22
C THR A 4 -18.00 -0.18 -10.40
N SER A 5 -17.01 -0.54 -11.24
CA SER A 5 -17.20 -1.48 -12.35
C SER A 5 -17.00 -2.95 -11.99
N LEU A 6 -16.59 -3.24 -10.75
CA LEU A 6 -16.36 -4.61 -10.28
C LEU A 6 -17.68 -5.24 -9.76
N PRO A 7 -17.74 -6.59 -9.63
CA PRO A 7 -18.82 -7.28 -8.91
C PRO A 7 -18.95 -6.84 -7.45
N ASP A 8 -20.05 -7.15 -6.76
CA ASP A 8 -20.26 -6.75 -5.36
C ASP A 8 -19.62 -7.68 -4.33
N GLU A 9 -19.16 -8.85 -4.76
CA GLU A 9 -18.52 -9.86 -3.91
C GLU A 9 -17.19 -10.32 -4.51
N GLY A 10 -16.31 -10.81 -3.63
CA GLY A 10 -14.98 -11.30 -3.97
C GLY A 10 -13.88 -10.38 -3.46
N LEU A 11 -12.66 -10.63 -3.91
CA LEU A 11 -11.48 -9.85 -3.54
C LEU A 11 -11.09 -8.91 -4.69
N VAL A 12 -10.67 -7.71 -4.34
CA VAL A 12 -10.07 -6.74 -5.26
C VAL A 12 -8.67 -6.39 -4.81
N ALA A 13 -7.78 -6.22 -5.78
CA ALA A 13 -6.48 -5.59 -5.58
C ALA A 13 -6.48 -4.21 -6.23
N ILE A 14 -6.04 -3.19 -5.48
CA ILE A 14 -5.71 -1.88 -6.02
C ILE A 14 -4.19 -1.81 -6.13
N HIS A 15 -3.69 -1.57 -7.34
CA HIS A 15 -2.26 -1.63 -7.66
C HIS A 15 -1.78 -0.33 -8.28
N ASP A 16 -0.62 0.15 -7.82
CA ASP A 16 0.02 1.33 -8.38
C ASP A 16 0.67 0.94 -9.72
N ALA A 17 0.23 1.54 -10.83
CA ALA A 17 0.85 1.30 -12.14
C ALA A 17 2.35 1.63 -12.17
N VAL A 18 2.80 2.52 -11.29
CA VAL A 18 4.21 2.89 -11.11
C VAL A 18 5.02 1.87 -10.30
N ARG A 19 4.44 0.73 -9.91
CA ARG A 19 5.15 -0.44 -9.35
C ARG A 19 5.10 -1.59 -10.35
N PRO A 20 6.02 -1.65 -11.32
CA PRO A 20 5.92 -2.61 -12.43
C PRO A 20 6.48 -4.00 -12.09
N PHE A 21 7.06 -4.21 -10.91
CA PHE A 21 7.74 -5.46 -10.53
C PHE A 21 7.13 -6.20 -9.33
N PRO A 22 5.79 -6.32 -9.18
CA PRO A 22 5.24 -7.18 -8.15
C PRO A 22 5.56 -8.64 -8.50
N SER A 23 6.17 -9.38 -7.57
CA SER A 23 6.37 -10.82 -7.75
C SER A 23 5.04 -11.59 -7.66
N ILE A 24 4.96 -12.74 -8.32
CA ILE A 24 3.77 -13.61 -8.27
C ILE A 24 3.46 -14.01 -6.81
N ASP A 25 4.51 -14.30 -6.03
CA ASP A 25 4.36 -14.66 -4.62
C ASP A 25 3.84 -13.50 -3.77
N LEU A 26 4.25 -12.26 -4.04
CA LEU A 26 3.70 -11.08 -3.38
C LEU A 26 2.20 -10.95 -3.65
N ILE A 27 1.79 -11.04 -4.92
CA ILE A 27 0.38 -10.93 -5.32
C ILE A 27 -0.43 -12.05 -4.65
N ARG A 28 0.03 -13.30 -4.73
CA ARG A 28 -0.63 -14.46 -4.12
C ARG A 28 -0.76 -14.29 -2.60
N THR A 29 0.31 -13.92 -1.92
CA THR A 29 0.31 -13.71 -0.47
C THR A 29 -0.68 -12.63 -0.05
N ALA A 30 -0.78 -11.54 -0.82
CA ALA A 30 -1.76 -10.48 -0.55
C ALA A 30 -3.20 -10.99 -0.70
N PHE A 31 -3.52 -11.71 -1.79
CA PHE A 31 -4.86 -12.27 -1.96
C PHE A 31 -5.19 -13.34 -0.89
N ASP A 32 -4.28 -14.26 -0.59
CA ASP A 32 -4.49 -15.31 0.42
C ASP A 32 -4.72 -14.70 1.81
N THR A 33 -3.96 -13.65 2.15
CA THR A 33 -4.13 -12.92 3.41
C THR A 33 -5.48 -12.21 3.46
N ALA A 34 -5.87 -11.54 2.37
CA ALA A 34 -7.15 -10.83 2.29
C ALA A 34 -8.35 -11.80 2.28
N ALA A 35 -8.22 -12.98 1.68
CA ALA A 35 -9.25 -14.02 1.73
C ALA A 35 -9.55 -14.47 3.16
N THR A 36 -8.54 -14.44 4.02
CA THR A 36 -8.65 -14.89 5.42
C THR A 36 -9.10 -13.76 6.36
N HIS A 37 -8.65 -12.52 6.11
CA HIS A 37 -8.80 -11.41 7.07
C HIS A 37 -9.62 -10.23 6.53
N GLY A 38 -10.10 -10.28 5.29
CA GLY A 38 -10.84 -9.21 4.62
C GLY A 38 -9.97 -8.07 4.06
N SER A 39 -8.69 -8.01 4.42
CA SER A 39 -7.72 -7.04 3.89
C SER A 39 -6.30 -7.61 3.89
N ALA A 40 -5.44 -7.08 3.03
CA ALA A 40 -4.00 -7.35 3.04
C ALA A 40 -3.23 -6.21 2.40
N ILE A 41 -2.23 -5.69 3.12
CA ILE A 41 -1.34 -4.65 2.63
C ILE A 41 0.10 -5.13 2.76
N PRO A 42 0.82 -5.26 1.63
CA PRO A 42 2.21 -5.63 1.68
C PRO A 42 3.04 -4.51 2.29
N SER A 43 3.99 -4.88 3.14
CA SER A 43 4.85 -3.91 3.82
C SER A 43 6.28 -4.41 3.97
N ILE A 44 7.21 -3.47 3.99
CA ILE A 44 8.64 -3.73 4.19
C ILE A 44 9.20 -2.81 5.28
N PRO A 45 10.24 -3.23 6.01
CA PRO A 45 10.92 -2.37 6.97
C PRO A 45 11.62 -1.20 6.28
N LEU A 46 11.70 -0.08 6.98
CA LEU A 46 12.42 1.10 6.50
C LEU A 46 13.94 0.93 6.65
N LYS A 47 14.68 1.32 5.60
CA LYS A 47 16.14 1.18 5.55
C LYS A 47 16.84 2.35 6.23
N ASP A 48 16.39 3.56 5.94
CA ASP A 48 17.01 4.79 6.42
C ASP A 48 16.51 5.20 7.80
N SER A 49 17.30 6.00 8.51
CA SER A 49 16.89 6.63 9.76
C SER A 49 15.78 7.65 9.50
N ILE A 50 14.75 7.66 10.34
CA ILE A 50 13.58 8.54 10.17
C ILE A 50 13.63 9.67 11.19
N ARG A 51 13.21 10.86 10.76
CA ARG A 51 12.94 12.00 11.64
C ARG A 51 11.50 12.46 11.46
N LYS A 52 10.86 12.85 12.55
CA LYS A 52 9.56 13.54 12.53
C LYS A 52 9.83 15.05 12.51
N ILE A 53 9.35 15.71 11.46
CA ILE A 53 9.41 17.17 11.32
C ILE A 53 8.31 17.80 12.19
N SER A 54 8.60 18.93 12.84
CA SER A 54 7.60 19.70 13.59
C SER A 54 6.54 20.30 12.65
N SER A 55 5.39 20.69 13.20
CA SER A 55 4.35 21.38 12.41
C SER A 55 4.82 22.73 11.84
N SER A 56 5.83 23.37 12.44
CA SER A 56 6.44 24.61 11.94
C SER A 56 7.42 24.38 10.78
N GLY A 57 7.86 23.14 10.53
CA GLY A 57 8.86 22.82 9.52
C GLY A 57 10.30 23.23 9.84
N SER A 58 10.53 23.92 10.96
CA SER A 58 11.84 24.46 11.36
C SER A 58 12.74 23.45 12.08
N ASP A 59 12.16 22.43 12.70
CA ASP A 59 12.85 21.50 13.59
C ASP A 59 12.43 20.05 13.33
N SER A 60 13.26 19.09 13.75
CA SER A 60 12.92 17.66 13.64
C SER A 60 13.52 16.83 14.78
N VAL A 61 12.87 15.74 15.13
CA VAL A 61 13.33 14.77 16.14
C VAL A 61 13.53 13.39 15.53
N SER A 62 14.60 12.69 15.95
CA SER A 62 14.81 11.30 15.54
C SER A 62 13.72 10.42 16.15
N VAL A 63 13.21 9.46 15.38
CA VAL A 63 12.25 8.46 15.86
C VAL A 63 12.82 7.05 15.69
N ASN A 64 12.29 6.09 16.45
CA ASN A 64 12.69 4.70 16.28
C ASN A 64 12.10 4.15 14.98
N ARG A 65 12.95 3.89 13.99
CA ARG A 65 12.49 3.43 12.66
C ARG A 65 11.70 2.13 12.69
N SER A 66 11.92 1.28 13.70
CA SER A 66 11.24 -0.02 13.83
C SER A 66 9.76 0.11 14.14
N ASP A 67 9.30 1.30 14.57
CA ASP A 67 7.89 1.60 14.79
C ASP A 67 7.17 2.00 13.48
N PHE A 68 7.89 2.00 12.36
CA PHE A 68 7.40 2.44 11.05
C PHE A 68 7.73 1.41 9.97
N ILE A 69 6.86 1.35 8.97
CA ILE A 69 6.97 0.46 7.81
C ILE A 69 6.70 1.26 6.54
N ALA A 70 7.25 0.81 5.41
CA ALA A 70 6.83 1.27 4.11
C ALA A 70 5.77 0.31 3.56
N VAL A 71 4.58 0.83 3.29
CA VAL A 71 3.51 0.10 2.63
C VAL A 71 3.73 0.07 1.11
N GLN A 72 3.29 -1.01 0.48
CA GLN A 72 3.35 -1.22 -0.95
C GLN A 72 1.95 -1.56 -1.48
N THR A 73 1.85 -1.68 -2.81
CA THR A 73 0.67 -2.23 -3.49
C THR A 73 1.10 -3.47 -4.28
N PRO A 74 0.23 -4.45 -4.54
CA PRO A 74 -1.23 -4.37 -4.46
C PRO A 74 -1.78 -4.36 -3.03
N GLN A 75 -2.69 -3.43 -2.73
CA GLN A 75 -3.51 -3.51 -1.52
C GLN A 75 -4.77 -4.31 -1.85
N CYS A 76 -5.02 -5.39 -1.12
CA CYS A 76 -6.12 -6.30 -1.38
C CYS A 76 -7.21 -6.18 -0.32
N PHE A 77 -8.47 -6.21 -0.73
CA PHE A 77 -9.62 -6.05 0.16
C PHE A 77 -10.79 -6.91 -0.29
N ASP A 78 -11.66 -7.27 0.65
CA ASP A 78 -13.01 -7.73 0.35
C ASP A 78 -13.83 -6.60 -0.29
N ILE A 79 -14.35 -6.84 -1.49
CA ILE A 79 -15.09 -5.84 -2.27
C ILE A 79 -16.36 -5.40 -1.53
N SER A 80 -17.04 -6.32 -0.85
CA SER A 80 -18.29 -6.04 -0.14
C SER A 80 -18.08 -5.07 1.03
N LEU A 81 -16.86 -5.03 1.59
CA LEU A 81 -16.46 -4.10 2.64
C LEU A 81 -15.86 -2.81 2.04
N LEU A 82 -15.07 -2.92 0.98
CA LEU A 82 -14.37 -1.78 0.38
C LEU A 82 -15.32 -0.81 -0.35
N LYS A 83 -16.29 -1.32 -1.12
CA LYS A 83 -17.21 -0.47 -1.90
C LYS A 83 -17.97 0.53 -1.02
N PRO A 84 -18.62 0.12 0.10
CA PRO A 84 -19.25 1.04 1.02
C PRO A 84 -18.27 2.05 1.64
N ALA A 85 -17.04 1.63 1.96
CA ALA A 85 -16.02 2.53 2.51
C ALA A 85 -15.70 3.68 1.54
N PHE A 86 -15.63 3.39 0.24
CA PHE A 86 -15.40 4.39 -0.82
C PHE A 86 -16.60 5.28 -1.14
N ALA A 87 -17.78 5.01 -0.57
CA ALA A 87 -18.93 5.92 -0.66
C ALA A 87 -18.82 7.10 0.31
N ALA A 88 -17.87 7.07 1.26
CA ALA A 88 -17.62 8.15 2.19
C ALA A 88 -17.18 9.44 1.45
N PRO A 89 -17.57 10.63 1.94
CA PRO A 89 -17.04 11.89 1.43
C PRO A 89 -15.52 11.93 1.55
N TYR A 90 -14.85 12.54 0.58
CA TYR A 90 -13.40 12.73 0.62
C TYR A 90 -12.96 13.44 1.90
N SER A 91 -11.88 12.93 2.49
CA SER A 91 -11.21 13.50 3.66
C SER A 91 -9.72 13.68 3.35
N PRO A 92 -9.08 14.79 3.75
CA PRO A 92 -7.62 14.94 3.65
C PRO A 92 -6.84 13.90 4.46
N ALA A 93 -7.48 13.20 5.40
CA ALA A 93 -6.89 12.10 6.14
C ALA A 93 -6.74 10.82 5.29
N PHE A 94 -7.40 10.74 4.13
CA PHE A 94 -7.28 9.60 3.23
C PHE A 94 -6.01 9.71 2.41
N THR A 95 -4.95 9.05 2.88
CA THR A 95 -3.62 9.08 2.25
C THR A 95 -3.40 7.95 1.24
N ASP A 96 -4.18 6.87 1.34
CA ASP A 96 -4.20 5.69 0.46
C ASP A 96 -5.52 4.91 0.61
N ASP A 97 -5.71 3.81 -0.14
CA ASP A 97 -6.96 3.03 -0.07
C ASP A 97 -7.17 2.38 1.31
N ALA A 98 -6.08 2.01 1.99
CA ALA A 98 -6.07 1.50 3.35
C ALA A 98 -6.75 2.47 4.33
N SER A 99 -6.35 3.74 4.30
CA SER A 99 -6.88 4.76 5.20
C SER A 99 -8.39 5.00 5.01
N VAL A 100 -8.92 4.82 3.79
CA VAL A 100 -10.37 4.87 3.53
C VAL A 100 -11.07 3.68 4.19
N PHE A 101 -10.48 2.49 4.05
CA PHE A 101 -10.99 1.25 4.63
C PHE A 101 -10.99 1.29 6.17
N GLU A 102 -9.92 1.80 6.78
CA GLU A 102 -9.80 1.99 8.23
C GLU A 102 -10.81 3.01 8.76
N ALA A 103 -11.02 4.12 8.05
CA ALA A 103 -11.98 5.14 8.44
C ALA A 103 -13.43 4.63 8.42
N ALA A 104 -13.73 3.58 7.64
CA ALA A 104 -15.00 2.88 7.66
C ALA A 104 -15.15 1.90 8.85
N GLY A 105 -14.14 1.82 9.73
CA GLY A 105 -14.15 1.00 10.94
C GLY A 105 -13.60 -0.42 10.75
N HIS A 106 -13.01 -0.72 9.59
CA HIS A 106 -12.38 -2.00 9.33
C HIS A 106 -10.91 -2.02 9.77
N SER A 107 -10.38 -3.21 10.03
CA SER A 107 -8.95 -3.38 10.36
C SER A 107 -8.13 -3.77 9.14
N ILE A 108 -6.90 -3.28 9.09
CA ILE A 108 -5.92 -3.65 8.08
C ILE A 108 -5.06 -4.80 8.57
N THR A 109 -4.87 -5.80 7.72
CA THR A 109 -3.89 -6.86 7.92
C THR A 109 -2.66 -6.60 7.08
N LEU A 110 -1.49 -6.63 7.71
CA LEU A 110 -0.22 -6.51 7.00
C LEU A 110 0.24 -7.88 6.51
N CYS A 111 0.83 -7.92 5.33
CA CYS A 111 1.55 -9.10 4.83
C CYS A 111 2.99 -8.72 4.41
N PRO A 112 3.90 -9.71 4.28
CA PRO A 112 5.25 -9.45 3.81
C PRO A 112 5.26 -8.84 2.40
N GLY A 113 5.94 -7.71 2.26
CA GLY A 113 6.20 -7.06 0.98
C GLY A 113 7.46 -7.57 0.28
N ASP A 114 7.78 -6.95 -0.85
CA ASP A 114 8.95 -7.29 -1.68
C ASP A 114 9.80 -6.04 -1.93
N PRO A 115 11.08 -6.00 -1.49
CA PRO A 115 11.96 -4.85 -1.76
C PRO A 115 12.15 -4.51 -3.24
N VAL A 116 11.94 -5.47 -4.16
CA VAL A 116 12.03 -5.26 -5.61
C VAL A 116 10.76 -4.57 -6.16
N ASN A 117 9.64 -4.65 -5.45
CA ASN A 117 8.37 -3.98 -5.78
C ASN A 117 8.41 -2.48 -5.44
N MET A 118 9.43 -1.79 -5.94
CA MET A 118 9.66 -0.37 -5.72
C MET A 118 8.70 0.50 -6.53
N LYS A 119 8.38 1.67 -5.99
CA LYS A 119 7.60 2.70 -6.69
C LYS A 119 8.55 3.53 -7.55
N LEU A 120 8.29 3.63 -8.84
CA LEU A 120 9.08 4.45 -9.74
C LEU A 120 8.53 5.88 -9.71
N THR A 121 9.27 6.80 -9.10
CA THR A 121 8.85 8.20 -8.90
C THR A 121 9.87 9.22 -9.39
N THR A 122 11.10 8.79 -9.62
CA THR A 122 12.23 9.62 -10.05
C THR A 122 12.83 9.10 -11.37
N PRO A 123 13.55 9.95 -12.12
CA PRO A 123 14.30 9.48 -13.29
C PRO A 123 15.33 8.39 -12.95
N GLU A 124 15.96 8.45 -11.78
CA GLU A 124 16.93 7.46 -11.31
C GLU A 124 16.28 6.09 -11.08
N ASP A 125 15.01 6.06 -10.63
CA ASP A 125 14.25 4.82 -10.49
C ASP A 125 14.13 4.07 -11.81
N LEU A 126 14.08 4.76 -12.96
CA LEU A 126 14.02 4.13 -14.29
C LEU A 126 15.32 3.39 -14.64
N ILE A 127 16.47 3.90 -14.18
CA ILE A 127 17.77 3.24 -14.39
C ILE A 127 17.80 1.93 -13.61
N ILE A 128 17.34 1.95 -12.35
CA ILE A 128 17.23 0.76 -11.51
C ILE A 128 16.22 -0.23 -12.12
N ALA A 129 15.05 0.26 -12.55
CA ALA A 129 14.03 -0.55 -13.19
C ALA A 129 14.55 -1.26 -14.45
N ARG A 130 15.35 -0.56 -15.26
CA ARG A 130 15.99 -1.16 -16.44
C ARG A 130 16.93 -2.31 -16.06
N ALA A 131 17.77 -2.10 -15.04
CA ALA A 131 18.67 -3.14 -14.56
C ALA A 131 17.94 -4.38 -14.00
N LEU A 132 16.75 -4.18 -13.39
CA LEU A 132 15.91 -5.28 -12.92
C LEU A 132 15.27 -6.09 -14.06
N LEU A 133 14.93 -5.45 -15.18
CA LEU A 133 14.37 -6.12 -16.37
C LEU A 133 15.40 -6.98 -17.10
N ASP A 134 16.67 -6.57 -17.08
CA ASP A 134 17.75 -7.25 -17.80
C ASP A 134 18.39 -8.39 -16.96
N ARG A 135 17.82 -8.72 -15.78
CA ARG A 135 18.27 -9.77 -14.86
C ARG A 135 17.64 -11.14 -15.17
#